data_AF-A0A265Q2R2-F1
#
_entry.id   AF-A0A265Q2R2-F1
#
_cell.length_a   1.000
_cell.length_b   1.000
_cell.length_c   1.000
_cell.angle_alpha   90.00
_cell.angle_beta   90.00
_cell.angle_gamma   90.00
#
_symmetry.space_group_name_H-M   'P 1'
#
loop_
_entity.id
_entity.type
_entity.pdbx_description
1 polymer ?
#
loop_
_entity_poly.entity_id
_entity_poly.type
_entity_poly.pdbx_seq_one_letter_code
_entity_poly.pdbx_strand_id
1 'polypeptide(L)'
;MFDRLERSPLKLVRTIYFKIIDGDKIYYLIEKSYTSKYDGKINVDKITEEEYKKAILKEEKTEEICLEDTRPNIKNAIRRLYINE
;
A
#
# COMPACT_ATOMS: atom_id res chain seq x y z
N MET A 1 35.77 -14.39 -9.70
CA MET A 1 35.03 -14.74 -8.48
C MET A 1 33.79 -13.87 -8.48
N PHE A 2 32.66 -14.39 -8.98
CA PHE A 2 31.41 -13.62 -9.01
C PHE A 2 30.83 -13.68 -7.60
N ASP A 3 31.06 -12.61 -6.85
CA ASP A 3 30.39 -12.38 -5.58
C ASP A 3 28.89 -12.46 -5.88
N ARG A 4 28.25 -13.52 -5.39
CA ARG A 4 26.80 -13.68 -5.50
C ARG A 4 26.23 -12.43 -4.85
N LEU A 5 25.59 -11.55 -5.63
CA LEU A 5 24.80 -10.46 -5.08
C LEU A 5 23.92 -11.06 -4.00
N GLU A 6 24.33 -10.93 -2.74
CA GLU A 6 23.51 -11.25 -1.58
C GLU A 6 22.34 -10.29 -1.71
N ARG A 7 21.23 -10.78 -2.29
CA ARG A 7 19.95 -10.10 -2.27
C ARG A 7 19.57 -10.00 -0.81
N SER A 8 20.03 -8.94 -0.16
CA SER A 8 19.68 -8.61 1.21
C SER A 8 18.14 -8.62 1.26
N PRO A 9 17.52 -9.51 2.05
CA PRO A 9 16.10 -9.73 2.00
C PRO A 9 15.38 -8.42 2.34
N LEU A 10 14.46 -8.02 1.46
CA LEU A 10 13.63 -6.83 1.62
C LEU A 10 12.88 -6.90 2.96
N LYS A 11 13.21 -6.01 3.89
CA LYS A 11 12.55 -5.92 5.20
C LYS A 11 11.35 -5.01 5.10
N LEU A 12 10.20 -5.46 5.63
CA LEU A 12 9.03 -4.61 5.78
C LEU A 12 9.36 -3.50 6.78
N VAL A 13 9.26 -2.26 6.33
CA VAL A 13 9.55 -1.08 7.17
C VAL A 13 8.32 -0.24 7.45
N ARG A 14 7.30 -0.34 6.61
CA ARG A 14 6.08 0.44 6.77
C ARG A 14 4.88 -0.30 6.22
N THR A 15 3.81 -0.28 6.98
CA THR A 15 2.48 -0.66 6.53
C THR A 15 1.58 0.54 6.76
N ILE A 16 0.85 0.97 5.74
CA ILE A 16 -0.17 2.01 5.86
C ILE A 16 -1.45 1.51 5.22
N TYR A 17 -2.54 1.63 5.95
CA TYR A 17 -3.87 1.31 5.48
C TYR A 17 -4.53 2.59 4.98
N PHE A 18 -5.06 2.57 3.77
CA PHE A 18 -5.70 3.73 3.16
C PHE A 18 -7.19 3.48 2.95
N LYS A 19 -7.98 4.48 3.33
CA LYS A 19 -9.36 4.63 2.88
C LYS A 19 -9.43 5.80 1.92
N ILE A 20 -9.75 5.50 0.67
CA ILE A 20 -9.75 6.46 -0.44
C ILE A 20 -11.19 6.77 -0.79
N ILE A 21 -11.57 8.04 -0.73
CA ILE A 21 -12.92 8.51 -1.04
C ILE A 21 -12.92 9.12 -2.45
N ASP A 22 -13.74 8.58 -3.35
CA ASP A 22 -13.88 9.01 -4.74
C ASP A 22 -15.37 9.23 -5.07
N GLY A 23 -15.88 10.40 -4.69
CA GLY A 23 -17.31 10.70 -4.76
C GLY A 23 -18.11 9.71 -3.90
N ASP A 24 -18.95 8.89 -4.54
CA ASP A 24 -19.76 7.86 -3.88
C ASP A 24 -19.01 6.52 -3.67
N LYS A 25 -17.83 6.38 -4.27
CA LYS A 25 -17.03 5.16 -4.17
C LYS A 25 -15.99 5.27 -3.06
N ILE A 26 -15.80 4.17 -2.34
CA ILE A 26 -14.76 4.04 -1.32
C ILE A 26 -13.86 2.88 -1.70
N TYR A 27 -12.56 3.12 -1.75
CA TYR A 27 -11.54 2.10 -1.98
C TYR A 27 -10.71 1.89 -0.72
N TYR A 28 -10.43 0.63 -0.40
CA TYR A 28 -9.62 0.26 0.74
C TYR A 28 -8.34 -0.41 0.25
N LEU A 29 -7.19 0.14 0.64
CA LEU A 29 -5.89 -0.31 0.18
C LEU A 29 -4.92 -0.46 1.33
N ILE A 30 -3.89 -1.25 1.11
CA ILE A 30 -2.75 -1.37 2.01
C ILE A 30 -1.45 -1.12 1.23
N GLU A 31 -0.65 -0.16 1.70
CA GLU A 31 0.70 0.08 1.21
C GLU A 31 1.68 -0.62 2.14
N LYS A 32 2.46 -1.55 1.59
CA LYS A 32 3.58 -2.21 2.27
C LYS A 32 4.88 -1.74 1.63
N SER A 33 5.63 -0.95 2.38
CA SER A 33 6.96 -0.49 1.98
C SER A 33 8.01 -1.44 2.55
N TYR A 34 8.82 -1.98 1.66
CA TYR A 34 9.96 -2.83 1.96
C TYR A 34 11.25 -2.12 1.56
N THR A 35 12.28 -2.24 2.39
CA THR A 35 13.59 -1.68 2.08
C THR A 35 14.70 -2.67 2.36
N SER A 36 15.80 -2.51 1.63
CA SER A 36 17.05 -3.23 1.78
C SER A 36 18.20 -2.23 1.67
N LYS A 37 19.43 -2.69 1.87
CA LYS A 37 20.62 -1.82 1.80
C LYS A 37 20.82 -1.19 0.42
N TYR A 38 20.30 -1.82 -0.63
CA TYR A 38 20.54 -1.43 -2.03
C TYR A 38 19.26 -1.22 -2.85
N ASP A 39 18.09 -1.58 -2.32
CA ASP A 39 16.83 -1.62 -3.08
C ASP A 39 15.64 -1.31 -2.18
N GLY A 40 14.57 -0.77 -2.76
CA GLY A 40 13.32 -0.49 -2.07
C GLY A 40 12.13 -0.90 -2.93
N LYS A 41 11.13 -1.50 -2.32
CA LYS A 41 9.92 -1.96 -2.99
C LYS A 41 8.69 -1.49 -2.25
N ILE A 42 7.76 -0.85 -2.96
CA ILE A 42 6.45 -0.50 -2.43
C ILE A 42 5.43 -1.38 -3.13
N ASN A 43 4.68 -2.15 -2.34
CA ASN A 43 3.52 -2.89 -2.82
C ASN A 43 2.26 -2.21 -2.33
N VAL A 44 1.25 -2.14 -3.20
CA VAL A 44 -0.07 -1.63 -2.86
C VAL A 44 -1.07 -2.70 -3.26
N ASP A 45 -1.83 -3.18 -2.28
CA ASP A 45 -2.80 -4.25 -2.45
C ASP A 45 -4.21 -3.78 -2.06
N LYS A 46 -5.22 -4.42 -2.66
CA LYS A 46 -6.63 -4.23 -2.33
C LYS A 46 -6.95 -4.97 -1.03
N ILE A 47 -7.62 -4.29 -0.11
CA ILE A 47 -8.12 -4.87 1.13
C ILE A 47 -9.63 -4.64 1.24
N THR A 48 -10.26 -5.25 2.23
CA THR A 48 -11.67 -5.01 2.56
C THR A 48 -11.80 -3.90 3.59
N GLU A 49 -13.02 -3.34 3.70
CA GLU A 49 -13.36 -2.41 4.78
C GLU A 49 -13.12 -3.02 6.17
N GLU A 50 -13.40 -4.31 6.33
CA GLU A 50 -13.18 -5.02 7.60
C GLU A 50 -11.71 -5.07 7.99
N GLU A 51 -10.81 -5.33 7.05
CA GLU A 51 -9.36 -5.31 7.27
C GLU A 51 -8.89 -3.90 7.69
N TYR A 52 -9.42 -2.86 7.05
CA TYR A 52 -9.14 -1.47 7.42
C TYR A 52 -9.65 -1.13 8.84
N LYS A 53 -10.88 -1.53 9.19
CA LYS A 53 -11.41 -1.36 10.55
C LYS A 53 -10.59 -2.13 11.58
N LYS A 54 -10.16 -3.35 11.27
CA LYS A 54 -9.25 -4.13 12.14
C LYS A 54 -7.92 -3.42 12.34
N ALA A 55 -7.38 -2.78 11.32
CA ALA A 55 -6.15 -1.99 11.43
C ALA A 55 -6.32 -0.80 12.37
N ILE A 56 -7.45 -0.08 12.29
CA ILE A 56 -7.80 1.00 13.24
C ILE A 56 -7.87 0.45 14.67
N LEU A 57 -8.56 -0.68 14.88
CA LEU A 57 -8.69 -1.30 16.20
C LEU A 57 -7.35 -1.78 16.78
N LYS A 58 -6.40 -2.12 15.91
CA LYS A 58 -5.04 -2.52 16.29
C LYS A 58 -4.08 -1.34 16.44
N GLU A 59 -4.57 -0.10 16.34
CA GLU A 59 -3.77 1.12 16.35
C GLU A 59 -2.65 1.12 15.29
N GLU A 60 -2.89 0.43 14.17
CA GLU A 60 -2.00 0.47 13.02
C GLU A 60 -2.13 1.80 12.27
N LYS A 61 -1.16 2.07 11.39
CA LYS A 61 -1.10 3.33 10.68
C LYS A 61 -2.17 3.39 9.58
N THR A 62 -3.22 4.18 9.79
CA THR A 62 -4.33 4.36 8.85
C THR A 62 -4.43 5.80 8.35
N GLU A 63 -4.73 6.00 7.07
CA GLU A 63 -4.97 7.32 6.46
C GLU A 63 -6.29 7.32 5.69
N GLU A 64 -7.04 8.42 5.84
CA GLU A 64 -8.24 8.69 5.05
C GLU A 64 -7.97 9.90 4.15
N ILE A 65 -8.16 9.74 2.84
CA ILE A 65 -7.79 10.75 1.84
C ILE A 65 -8.71 10.69 0.62
N CYS A 66 -9.01 11.84 0.02
CA CYS A 66 -9.78 11.90 -1.23
C CYS A 66 -8.92 11.43 -2.41
N LEU A 67 -9.53 10.77 -3.40
CA LEU A 67 -8.81 10.29 -4.59
C LEU A 67 -8.05 11.43 -5.28
N GLU A 68 -8.59 12.65 -5.30
CA GLU A 68 -7.95 13.81 -5.93
C GLU A 68 -6.62 14.21 -5.26
N ASP A 69 -6.56 14.17 -3.93
CA ASP A 69 -5.36 14.52 -3.15
C ASP A 69 -4.39 13.34 -2.99
N THR A 70 -4.86 12.13 -3.32
CA THR A 70 -4.09 10.90 -3.19
C THR A 70 -2.83 10.90 -4.05
N ARG A 71 -1.77 10.28 -3.51
CA ARG A 71 -0.49 10.08 -4.20
C ARG A 71 -0.64 9.30 -5.53
N PRO A 72 0.16 9.61 -6.56
CA PRO A 72 0.03 9.00 -7.88
C PRO A 72 0.25 7.47 -7.89
N ASN A 73 1.08 6.94 -7.00
CA ASN A 73 1.27 5.49 -6.83
C ASN A 73 -0.02 4.79 -6.39
N ILE A 74 -0.75 5.38 -5.43
CA ILE A 74 -2.01 4.83 -4.94
C ILE A 74 -3.12 5.00 -5.99
N LYS A 75 -3.20 6.15 -6.68
CA LYS A 75 -4.10 6.35 -7.83
C LYS A 75 -3.90 5.28 -8.90
N ASN A 76 -2.66 5.01 -9.27
CA ASN A 76 -2.33 3.95 -10.24
C ASN A 76 -2.69 2.56 -9.73
N ALA A 77 -2.50 2.28 -8.43
CA ALA A 77 -2.93 1.02 -7.83
C ALA A 77 -4.45 0.85 -7.91
N ILE A 78 -5.24 1.89 -7.61
CA ILE A 78 -6.71 1.84 -7.74
C ILE A 78 -7.11 1.54 -9.18
N ARG A 79 -6.55 2.27 -10.15
CA ARG A 79 -6.80 2.01 -11.58
C ARG A 79 -6.46 0.57 -11.95
N ARG A 80 -5.34 0.05 -11.48
CA ARG A 80 -4.94 -1.34 -11.77
C ARG A 80 -5.86 -2.36 -11.12
N LEU A 81 -6.26 -2.14 -9.87
CA LEU A 81 -6.98 -3.10 -9.02
C LEU A 81 -8.50 -3.06 -9.19
N TYR A 82 -9.07 -1.97 -9.71
CA TYR A 82 -10.52 -1.77 -9.79
C TYR A 82 -11.05 -1.43 -11.19
N ILE A 83 -10.20 -1.06 -12.17
CA ILE A 83 -10.64 -0.75 -13.55
C ILE A 83 -10.38 -1.92 -14.52
N ASN A 84 -9.63 -2.95 -14.12
CA ASN A 84 -9.41 -4.16 -14.95
C ASN A 84 -10.23 -5.40 -14.49
N GLU A 85 -11.24 -5.22 -13.63
CA GLU A 85 -12.30 -6.22 -13.40
C GLU A 85 -13.47 -5.95 -14.37
#